data_AF-A0A914KAS3-F1
#
_entry.id   AF-A0A914KAS3-F1
#
_cell.length_a   1.000
_cell.length_b   1.000
_cell.length_c   1.000
_cell.angle_alpha   90.00
_cell.angle_beta   90.00
_cell.angle_gamma   90.00
#
_symmetry.space_group_name_H-M   'P 1'
#
loop_
_entity.id
_entity.type
_entity.pdbx_description
1 polymer ?
#
loop_
_entity_poly.entity_id
_entity_poly.type
_entity_poly.pdbx_seq_one_letter_code
_entity_poly.pdbx_strand_id
1 'polypeptide(L)'
;MFFTNIFFLFLFISDIRGQCPFKHGKVATDVPNPHAFDEDLPRFPGTEPEDTFIQTTFVHRDKDDSDLKFTQDIIELINVLRQRLKKQAKLTIDNENIDCNDGGFSQCQDYPLKDSYHFLIIEDSSHGAAVYSLEKKHNTNSEKTEQAILDALSRHSTHSLMIYASEKAEKEIGFVREVTPKELAKFAKQNQNENKKSFATSIFTRSPTELNLINEKILEFRQIESPIFDENDALKVFVADELNNLLENDERFIFVMFWTKVNTISLHAIQLWKQAAEMLKNDDNVVLGSVACHDQIDVCRAFGISHHDKNTIFVYKNAQKLTAQFSMRDADFYVEWIKIITAGIVNKIDSKDDLKQIRQGYLPFLPDLGQRKAVTIGHFQSETSEEFQRFKKVATILYGRYHFVYHIDEKYGASVTTFRPFEKMKRFDYNGNFEIATLIKHVTQGSNPSIMDFGHGFTSDLVYYSVKDLILLINDGDQEKLSQFEEMASKSENSMNYIFGKIDKKNAVSLDSFFNAMNFDTNSLPILCIFSLKNAKCLPRIGQITDKVLLEKPDDLILVELSQNKPHPLKFIQLEQINAIFGKQDVEILPEPILSKMPRNHPHG
;
A
#
# COMPACT_ATOMS: atom_id res chain seq x y z
N MET A 1 26.00 -73.07 -16.00
CA MET A 1 25.77 -72.32 -17.26
C MET A 1 25.99 -70.85 -16.94
N PHE A 2 27.21 -70.34 -17.06
CA PHE A 2 27.90 -69.86 -18.27
C PHE A 2 27.36 -68.52 -18.83
N PHE A 3 28.13 -67.45 -18.51
CA PHE A 3 28.60 -66.31 -19.34
C PHE A 3 27.55 -65.33 -19.93
N THR A 4 27.78 -64.01 -20.07
CA THR A 4 29.02 -63.25 -20.32
C THR A 4 28.81 -61.74 -20.06
N ASN A 5 29.86 -61.10 -19.55
CA ASN A 5 30.27 -59.68 -19.60
C ASN A 5 29.68 -58.72 -20.68
N ILE A 6 29.60 -57.42 -20.35
CA ILE A 6 30.45 -56.36 -20.95
C ILE A 6 30.45 -55.09 -20.07
N PHE A 7 31.67 -54.65 -19.77
CA PHE A 7 32.10 -53.39 -19.15
C PHE A 7 32.01 -52.27 -20.18
N PHE A 8 31.52 -51.07 -19.84
CA PHE A 8 32.06 -49.84 -20.42
C PHE A 8 32.02 -48.67 -19.42
N LEU A 9 33.23 -48.27 -19.06
CA LEU A 9 33.65 -47.08 -18.35
C LEU A 9 33.45 -45.87 -19.27
N PHE A 10 32.77 -44.81 -18.82
CA PHE A 10 32.95 -43.48 -19.42
C PHE A 10 33.04 -42.41 -18.34
N LEU A 11 34.19 -41.76 -18.36
CA LEU A 11 34.57 -40.53 -17.67
C LEU A 11 33.59 -39.40 -18.00
N PHE A 12 33.12 -38.66 -16.99
CA PHE A 12 32.69 -37.28 -17.18
C PHE A 12 33.56 -36.39 -16.29
N ILE A 13 34.65 -35.91 -16.92
CA ILE A 13 35.49 -34.81 -16.47
C ILE A 13 34.86 -33.51 -17.01
N SER A 14 34.76 -32.53 -16.11
CA SER A 14 34.58 -31.08 -16.27
C SER A 14 34.50 -30.48 -17.69
N ASP A 15 33.46 -29.69 -17.95
CA ASP A 15 33.49 -28.59 -18.94
C ASP A 15 33.19 -27.26 -18.19
N ILE A 16 34.21 -26.75 -17.51
CA ILE A 16 34.24 -25.37 -17.00
C ILE A 16 34.66 -24.51 -18.19
N ARG A 17 33.70 -23.81 -18.82
CA ARG A 17 34.00 -22.79 -19.83
C ARG A 17 34.31 -21.47 -19.16
N GLY A 18 35.55 -21.30 -18.71
CA GLY A 18 36.12 -19.97 -18.53
C GLY A 18 36.45 -19.39 -19.91
N GLN A 19 35.81 -18.29 -20.29
CA GLN A 19 36.23 -17.51 -21.46
C GLN A 19 37.13 -16.37 -21.00
N CYS A 20 38.43 -16.48 -21.31
CA CYS A 20 39.37 -15.36 -21.32
C CYS A 20 39.42 -14.77 -22.74
N PRO A 21 39.42 -13.44 -22.93
CA PRO A 21 39.78 -12.86 -24.21
C PRO A 21 41.13 -12.15 -24.12
N PHE A 22 42.17 -12.77 -24.68
CA PHE A 22 43.31 -12.05 -25.27
C PHE A 22 43.32 -12.37 -26.76
N LYS A 23 43.21 -11.36 -27.62
CA LYS A 23 43.59 -11.49 -29.03
C LYS A 23 44.13 -10.17 -29.58
N HIS A 24 45.35 -10.25 -30.09
CA HIS A 24 46.13 -9.19 -30.73
C HIS A 24 45.48 -8.65 -32.02
N GLY A 25 45.75 -7.36 -32.27
CA GLY A 25 45.20 -6.60 -33.39
C GLY A 25 45.75 -6.94 -34.78
N LYS A 26 45.09 -6.35 -35.78
CA LYS A 26 45.60 -6.11 -37.15
C LYS A 26 45.06 -4.77 -37.65
N VAL A 27 45.93 -4.09 -38.40
CA VAL A 27 45.88 -2.68 -38.81
C VAL A 27 45.32 -2.50 -40.23
N ALA A 28 44.49 -1.45 -40.37
CA ALA A 28 44.18 -0.51 -41.47
C ALA A 28 43.86 -0.95 -42.93
N THR A 29 42.91 -0.23 -43.54
CA THR A 29 43.13 0.62 -44.74
C THR A 29 42.03 1.69 -44.89
N ASP A 30 42.47 2.88 -45.30
CA ASP A 30 41.86 4.23 -45.25
C ASP A 30 40.74 4.54 -46.28
N VAL A 31 39.88 5.54 -45.96
CA VAL A 31 39.69 6.83 -46.71
C VAL A 31 39.16 7.91 -45.73
N PRO A 32 39.67 9.17 -45.71
CA PRO A 32 39.39 10.16 -44.66
C PRO A 32 38.23 11.13 -44.98
N ASN A 33 37.43 11.47 -43.96
CA ASN A 33 36.44 12.57 -43.99
C ASN A 33 37.01 13.77 -43.21
N PRO A 34 37.20 14.95 -43.82
CA PRO A 34 37.97 16.04 -43.21
C PRO A 34 37.06 17.00 -42.43
N HIS A 35 36.35 16.56 -41.39
CA HIS A 35 35.69 17.45 -40.40
C HIS A 35 35.33 16.72 -39.09
N ALA A 36 36.16 15.79 -38.60
CA ALA A 36 36.08 15.30 -37.23
C ALA A 36 37.11 16.06 -36.39
N PHE A 37 36.63 16.92 -35.49
CA PHE A 37 37.44 17.56 -34.46
C PHE A 37 38.09 16.49 -33.57
N ASP A 38 39.35 16.73 -33.22
CA ASP A 38 40.22 15.95 -32.34
C ASP A 38 39.51 15.40 -31.08
N GLU A 39 39.36 14.08 -30.96
CA GLU A 39 39.16 13.42 -29.65
C GLU A 39 39.94 12.11 -29.43
N ASP A 40 40.78 11.67 -30.37
CA ASP A 40 41.61 10.46 -30.18
C ASP A 40 43.10 10.80 -30.09
N LEU A 41 43.49 11.43 -28.97
CA LEU A 41 44.87 11.38 -28.48
C LEU A 41 44.95 10.30 -27.37
N PRO A 42 45.88 9.34 -27.45
CA PRO A 42 46.08 8.37 -26.38
C PRO A 42 46.56 9.09 -25.11
N ARG A 43 45.73 9.09 -24.06
CA ARG A 43 46.07 9.66 -22.74
C ARG A 43 47.25 8.87 -22.14
N PHE A 44 48.29 9.60 -21.69
CA PHE A 44 49.50 9.02 -21.10
C PHE A 44 49.20 8.26 -19.80
N PRO A 45 49.96 7.19 -19.46
CA PRO A 45 49.79 6.47 -18.19
C PRO A 45 50.23 7.39 -17.04
N GLY A 46 49.26 7.90 -16.29
CA GLY A 46 49.48 8.86 -15.20
C GLY A 46 48.33 9.84 -14.96
N THR A 47 47.29 9.86 -15.80
CA THR A 47 46.07 10.63 -15.51
C THR A 47 45.30 9.98 -14.37
N GLU A 48 45.06 10.75 -13.30
CA GLU A 48 44.20 10.33 -12.19
C GLU A 48 42.84 9.84 -12.72
N PRO A 49 42.26 8.77 -12.14
CA PRO A 49 40.97 8.24 -12.59
C PRO A 49 39.88 9.32 -12.51
N GLU A 50 38.92 9.28 -13.43
CA GLU A 50 37.76 10.17 -13.41
C GLU A 50 36.84 9.81 -12.23
N ASP A 51 36.24 10.82 -11.59
CA ASP A 51 35.31 10.59 -10.49
C ASP A 51 34.12 9.78 -10.99
N THR A 52 33.91 8.61 -10.40
CA THR A 52 32.83 7.69 -10.76
C THR A 52 31.87 7.54 -9.59
N PHE A 53 30.58 7.35 -9.91
CA PHE A 53 29.52 7.16 -8.92
C PHE A 53 28.80 5.84 -9.19
N ILE A 54 28.66 5.03 -8.15
CA ILE A 54 27.92 3.77 -8.18
C ILE A 54 26.95 3.76 -7.01
N GLN A 55 25.69 3.45 -7.28
CA GLN A 55 24.70 3.22 -6.24
C GLN A 55 24.64 1.72 -5.95
N THR A 56 24.63 1.35 -4.68
CA THR A 56 24.50 -0.03 -4.23
C THR A 56 23.39 -0.17 -3.20
N THR A 57 22.72 -1.31 -3.22
CA THR A 57 21.75 -1.68 -2.19
C THR A 57 22.07 -3.10 -1.74
N PHE A 58 22.42 -3.25 -0.47
CA PHE A 58 22.64 -4.55 0.14
C PHE A 58 21.33 -5.03 0.78
N VAL A 59 20.73 -6.07 0.20
CA VAL A 59 19.45 -6.65 0.64
C VAL A 59 19.71 -8.01 1.27
N HIS A 60 19.27 -8.22 2.50
CA HIS A 60 19.50 -9.47 3.21
C HIS A 60 18.28 -9.99 3.95
N ARG A 61 18.29 -11.30 4.19
CA ARG A 61 17.39 -12.00 5.10
C ARG A 61 18.20 -13.03 5.87
N ASP A 62 18.18 -12.90 7.17
CA ASP A 62 18.92 -13.74 8.11
C ASP A 62 17.98 -14.78 8.72
N LYS A 63 18.40 -16.04 8.77
CA LYS A 63 17.60 -17.11 9.37
C LYS A 63 18.08 -17.52 10.75
N ASP A 64 19.37 -17.33 11.01
CA ASP A 64 20.03 -17.67 12.25
C ASP A 64 21.09 -16.63 12.61
N ASP A 65 21.60 -16.72 13.83
CA ASP A 65 22.64 -15.81 14.35
C ASP A 65 23.92 -15.82 13.50
N SER A 66 24.16 -16.91 12.78
CA SER A 66 25.33 -17.02 11.92
C SER A 66 25.15 -16.22 10.64
N ASP A 67 23.94 -16.15 10.07
CA ASP A 67 23.61 -15.29 8.93
C ASP A 67 23.66 -13.81 9.34
N LEU A 68 23.09 -13.47 10.50
CA LEU A 68 23.16 -12.11 11.06
C LEU A 68 24.62 -11.63 11.21
N LYS A 69 25.49 -12.50 11.72
CA LYS A 69 26.92 -12.18 11.83
C LYS A 69 27.57 -11.92 10.46
N PHE A 70 27.24 -12.74 9.46
CA PHE A 70 27.78 -12.57 8.11
C PHE A 70 27.27 -11.29 7.43
N THR A 71 26.01 -10.94 7.66
CA THR A 71 25.42 -9.65 7.27
C THR A 71 26.18 -8.46 7.88
N GLN A 72 26.46 -8.52 9.18
CA GLN A 72 27.24 -7.48 9.88
C GLN A 72 28.65 -7.34 9.28
N ASP A 73 29.33 -8.46 9.00
CA ASP A 73 30.64 -8.48 8.37
C ASP A 73 30.61 -7.83 6.97
N ILE A 74 29.57 -8.09 6.16
CA ILE A 74 29.39 -7.45 4.84
C ILE A 74 29.18 -5.94 4.98
N ILE A 75 28.29 -5.50 5.88
CA ILE A 75 27.97 -4.07 6.05
C ILE A 75 29.22 -3.29 6.50
N GLU A 76 29.98 -3.83 7.45
CA GLU A 76 31.23 -3.23 7.89
C GLU A 76 32.23 -3.13 6.74
N LEU A 77 32.36 -4.21 5.96
CA LEU A 77 33.29 -4.27 4.84
C LEU A 77 32.94 -3.31 3.71
N ILE A 78 31.65 -3.16 3.37
CA ILE A 78 31.19 -2.16 2.40
C ILE A 78 31.57 -0.77 2.89
N ASN A 79 31.36 -0.43 4.17
CA ASN A 79 31.73 0.88 4.71
C ASN A 79 33.23 1.15 4.63
N VAL A 80 34.07 0.14 4.90
CA VAL A 80 35.53 0.25 4.73
C VAL A 80 35.91 0.46 3.27
N LEU A 81 35.33 -0.32 2.36
CA LEU A 81 35.61 -0.22 0.92
C LEU A 81 35.16 1.12 0.35
N ARG A 82 34.00 1.65 0.77
CA ARG A 82 33.52 2.99 0.37
C ARG A 82 34.57 4.07 0.63
N GLN A 83 35.14 4.09 1.83
CA GLN A 83 36.17 5.07 2.19
C GLN A 83 37.47 4.85 1.42
N ARG A 84 37.87 3.58 1.25
CA ARG A 84 39.10 3.24 0.53
C ARG A 84 39.01 3.60 -0.96
N LEU A 85 37.95 3.20 -1.62
CA LEU A 85 37.72 3.41 -3.06
C LEU A 85 37.50 4.90 -3.36
N LYS A 86 36.84 5.66 -2.48
CA LYS A 86 36.75 7.12 -2.61
C LYS A 86 38.13 7.78 -2.60
N LYS A 87 39.03 7.31 -1.73
CA LYS A 87 40.38 7.88 -1.58
C LYS A 87 41.36 7.43 -2.66
N GLN A 88 41.31 6.15 -3.05
CA GLN A 88 42.34 5.52 -3.89
C GLN A 88 41.90 5.35 -5.35
N ALA A 89 40.61 5.16 -5.58
CA ALA A 89 40.04 4.90 -6.91
C ALA A 89 39.16 6.04 -7.42
N LYS A 90 38.96 7.12 -6.63
CA LYS A 90 38.03 8.23 -6.92
C LYS A 90 36.59 7.76 -7.22
N LEU A 91 36.22 6.62 -6.65
CA LEU A 91 34.90 6.02 -6.81
C LEU A 91 34.07 6.31 -5.56
N THR A 92 32.96 7.04 -5.74
CA THR A 92 31.97 7.25 -4.69
C THR A 92 30.90 6.18 -4.78
N ILE A 93 30.77 5.40 -3.70
CA ILE A 93 29.72 4.39 -3.57
C ILE A 93 28.69 4.91 -2.56
N ASP A 94 27.44 5.03 -3.01
CA ASP A 94 26.31 5.27 -2.13
C ASP A 94 25.59 3.97 -1.84
N ASN A 95 25.53 3.56 -0.57
CA ASN A 95 25.05 2.24 -0.19
C ASN A 95 23.86 2.32 0.77
N GLU A 96 22.76 1.71 0.38
CA GLU A 96 21.59 1.43 1.22
C GLU A 96 21.63 0.00 1.75
N ASN A 97 21.21 -0.23 3.00
CA ASN A 97 21.08 -1.57 3.58
C ASN A 97 19.60 -1.85 3.88
N ILE A 98 19.08 -2.95 3.34
CA ILE A 98 17.67 -3.35 3.47
C ILE A 98 17.58 -4.69 4.18
N ASP A 99 16.94 -4.66 5.34
CA ASP A 99 16.61 -5.84 6.13
C ASP A 99 15.22 -6.38 5.70
N CYS A 100 15.19 -7.61 5.20
CA CYS A 100 13.98 -8.32 4.78
C CYS A 100 13.49 -9.40 5.76
N ASN A 101 13.96 -9.39 7.01
CA ASN A 101 13.54 -10.32 8.06
C ASN A 101 12.05 -10.15 8.41
N ASP A 102 11.60 -8.91 8.61
CA ASP A 102 10.25 -8.58 9.08
C ASP A 102 9.29 -8.10 7.98
N GLY A 103 9.76 -8.01 6.72
CA GLY A 103 8.94 -7.69 5.55
C GLY A 103 8.36 -6.26 5.58
N GLY A 104 9.22 -5.25 5.38
CA GLY A 104 8.82 -3.83 5.33
C GLY A 104 9.10 -3.12 3.99
N PHE A 105 10.05 -3.60 3.20
CA PHE A 105 10.44 -2.96 1.94
C PHE A 105 9.84 -3.67 0.73
N SER A 106 9.39 -2.89 -0.26
CA SER A 106 8.77 -3.42 -1.50
C SER A 106 9.69 -4.40 -2.23
N GLN A 107 11.00 -4.11 -2.23
CA GLN A 107 12.05 -4.89 -2.89
C GLN A 107 12.23 -6.29 -2.25
N CYS A 108 11.85 -6.49 -0.99
CA CYS A 108 11.91 -7.81 -0.33
C CYS A 108 10.98 -8.84 -0.99
N GLN A 109 9.96 -8.40 -1.73
CA GLN A 109 8.98 -9.27 -2.38
C GLN A 109 9.52 -9.97 -3.63
N ASP A 110 10.65 -9.48 -4.17
CA ASP A 110 11.28 -10.02 -5.38
C ASP A 110 12.28 -11.15 -5.07
N TYR A 111 12.57 -11.39 -3.79
CA TYR A 111 13.58 -12.33 -3.30
C TYR A 111 12.97 -13.49 -2.48
N PRO A 112 13.70 -14.60 -2.23
CA PRO A 112 13.15 -15.77 -1.55
C PRO A 112 12.51 -15.48 -0.19
N LEU A 113 11.27 -15.92 0.05
CA LEU A 113 10.54 -15.65 1.30
C LEU A 113 10.89 -16.57 2.48
N LYS A 114 11.66 -17.64 2.26
CA LYS A 114 11.88 -18.70 3.27
C LYS A 114 13.33 -19.02 3.56
N ASP A 115 14.19 -18.82 2.58
CA ASP A 115 15.61 -19.09 2.67
C ASP A 115 16.35 -17.80 3.00
N SER A 116 17.49 -17.90 3.70
CA SER A 116 18.36 -16.75 3.89
C SER A 116 19.05 -16.38 2.59
N TYR A 117 19.30 -15.09 2.40
CA TYR A 117 19.98 -14.56 1.23
C TYR A 117 20.72 -13.27 1.58
N HIS A 118 21.77 -12.99 0.80
CA HIS A 118 22.60 -11.80 0.90
C HIS A 118 22.88 -11.34 -0.53
N PHE A 119 22.17 -10.31 -0.97
CA PHE A 119 22.25 -9.78 -2.32
C PHE A 119 22.84 -8.38 -2.32
N LEU A 120 23.79 -8.14 -3.21
CA LEU A 120 24.32 -6.81 -3.50
C LEU A 120 23.76 -6.38 -4.84
N ILE A 121 22.88 -5.39 -4.83
CA ILE A 121 22.36 -4.74 -6.02
C ILE A 121 23.31 -3.61 -6.37
N ILE A 122 23.72 -3.52 -7.63
CA ILE A 122 24.58 -2.46 -8.13
C ILE A 122 23.87 -1.80 -9.30
N GLU A 123 23.67 -0.49 -9.21
CA GLU A 123 23.05 0.33 -10.25
C GLU A 123 24.10 1.27 -10.83
N ASP A 124 24.31 1.16 -12.14
CA ASP A 124 25.12 2.10 -12.90
C ASP A 124 24.35 2.63 -14.13
N SER A 125 24.77 3.81 -14.61
CA SER A 125 24.12 4.50 -15.73
C SER A 125 24.28 3.82 -17.10
N SER A 126 25.18 2.85 -17.22
CA SER A 126 25.56 2.19 -18.48
C SER A 126 24.96 0.78 -18.68
N HIS A 127 24.75 0.03 -17.60
CA HIS A 127 24.33 -1.37 -17.59
C HIS A 127 23.00 -1.60 -16.85
N GLY A 128 22.50 -0.59 -16.13
CA GLY A 128 21.30 -0.71 -15.29
C GLY A 128 21.57 -1.47 -13.99
N ALA A 129 20.50 -1.90 -13.31
CA ALA A 129 20.58 -2.62 -12.04
C ALA A 129 20.93 -4.10 -12.24
N ALA A 130 22.02 -4.55 -11.61
CA ALA A 130 22.41 -5.96 -11.55
C ALA A 130 22.38 -6.48 -10.11
N VAL A 131 21.95 -7.73 -9.92
CA VAL A 131 21.83 -8.36 -8.60
C VAL A 131 22.91 -9.42 -8.43
N TYR A 132 23.75 -9.30 -7.41
CA TYR A 132 24.83 -10.23 -7.12
C TYR A 132 24.58 -11.01 -5.83
N SER A 133 24.83 -12.32 -5.84
CA SER A 133 24.73 -13.17 -4.66
C SER A 133 26.06 -13.32 -3.94
N LEU A 134 26.06 -12.97 -2.65
CA LEU A 134 27.17 -13.14 -1.73
C LEU A 134 26.89 -14.36 -0.84
N GLU A 135 27.16 -15.55 -1.37
CA GLU A 135 26.83 -16.79 -0.66
C GLU A 135 27.84 -17.08 0.47
N LYS A 136 27.39 -17.03 1.73
CA LYS A 136 28.19 -17.29 2.93
C LYS A 136 29.01 -18.58 2.89
N LYS A 137 28.46 -19.66 2.34
CA LYS A 137 29.18 -20.95 2.20
C LYS A 137 30.44 -20.86 1.33
N HIS A 138 30.55 -19.85 0.48
CA HIS A 138 31.70 -19.62 -0.40
C HIS A 138 32.57 -18.45 0.08
N ASN A 139 32.00 -17.52 0.85
CA ASN A 139 32.69 -16.38 1.44
C ASN A 139 32.80 -16.54 2.96
N THR A 140 33.64 -17.49 3.40
CA THR A 140 33.69 -17.94 4.80
C THR A 140 34.43 -17.01 5.77
N ASN A 141 35.11 -15.98 5.25
CA ASN A 141 35.84 -14.98 6.01
C ASN A 141 35.75 -13.62 5.33
N SER A 142 36.14 -12.56 6.04
CA SER A 142 36.06 -11.19 5.53
C SER A 142 36.95 -10.96 4.32
N GLU A 143 38.12 -11.60 4.23
CA GLU A 143 39.03 -11.46 3.09
C GLU A 143 38.43 -11.95 1.77
N LYS A 144 37.74 -13.11 1.79
CA LYS A 144 37.03 -13.62 0.60
C LYS A 144 35.82 -12.77 0.26
N THR A 145 35.07 -12.33 1.25
CA THR A 145 33.94 -11.41 1.04
C THR A 145 34.40 -10.10 0.41
N GLU A 146 35.58 -9.59 0.80
CA GLU A 146 36.16 -8.36 0.25
C GLU A 146 36.42 -8.50 -1.25
N GLN A 147 37.06 -9.60 -1.65
CA GLN A 147 37.32 -9.94 -3.04
C GLN A 147 36.02 -10.10 -3.84
N ALA A 148 35.00 -10.73 -3.24
CA ALA A 148 33.70 -10.91 -3.88
C ALA A 148 32.98 -9.58 -4.17
N ILE A 149 33.01 -8.65 -3.21
CA ILE A 149 32.40 -7.32 -3.38
C ILE A 149 33.19 -6.49 -4.39
N LEU A 150 34.52 -6.52 -4.34
CA LEU A 150 35.37 -5.82 -5.31
C LEU A 150 35.20 -6.37 -6.73
N ASP A 151 35.00 -7.68 -6.90
CA ASP A 151 34.73 -8.28 -8.21
C ASP A 151 33.38 -7.81 -8.76
N ALA A 152 32.34 -7.76 -7.92
CA ALA A 152 31.04 -7.24 -8.33
C ALA A 152 31.11 -5.78 -8.75
N LEU A 153 31.73 -4.91 -7.93
CA LEU A 153 31.90 -3.50 -8.24
C LEU A 153 32.79 -3.27 -9.47
N SER A 154 33.79 -4.12 -9.70
CA SER A 154 34.66 -4.04 -10.88
C SER A 154 33.91 -4.18 -12.19
N ARG A 155 32.79 -4.92 -12.21
CA ARG A 155 31.95 -5.10 -13.41
C ARG A 155 31.14 -3.87 -13.77
N HIS A 156 31.00 -2.93 -12.83
CA HIS A 156 30.26 -1.68 -12.95
C HIS A 156 31.17 -0.45 -12.89
N SER A 157 32.49 -0.67 -12.98
CA SER A 157 33.52 0.37 -12.95
C SER A 157 34.30 0.37 -14.26
N THR A 158 34.84 1.53 -14.64
CA THR A 158 35.66 1.69 -15.87
C THR A 158 36.97 0.91 -15.81
N HIS A 159 37.45 0.58 -14.61
CA HIS A 159 38.60 -0.28 -14.39
C HIS A 159 38.34 -1.28 -13.26
N SER A 160 39.11 -2.36 -13.24
CA SER A 160 39.06 -3.34 -12.15
C SER A 160 39.40 -2.68 -10.82
N LEU A 161 38.60 -2.99 -9.81
CA LEU A 161 38.77 -2.54 -8.43
C LEU A 161 39.48 -3.57 -7.56
N MET A 162 39.77 -4.75 -8.11
CA MET A 162 40.46 -5.84 -7.41
C MET A 162 41.85 -5.44 -6.89
N ILE A 163 42.50 -4.48 -7.55
CA ILE A 163 43.80 -3.93 -7.15
C ILE A 163 43.75 -3.13 -5.83
N TYR A 164 42.55 -2.74 -5.37
CA TYR A 164 42.35 -2.00 -4.11
C TYR A 164 41.98 -2.91 -2.93
N ALA A 165 42.08 -4.23 -3.12
CA ALA A 165 41.93 -5.20 -2.06
C ALA A 165 42.98 -4.99 -0.96
N SER A 166 42.62 -5.35 0.28
CA SER A 166 43.57 -5.37 1.38
C SER A 166 44.69 -6.40 1.12
N GLU A 167 45.87 -6.20 1.70
CA GLU A 167 47.00 -7.12 1.54
C GLU A 167 46.67 -8.57 1.94
N LYS A 168 45.70 -8.74 2.84
CA LYS A 168 45.19 -10.06 3.25
C LYS A 168 44.21 -10.62 2.22
N ALA A 169 43.30 -9.79 1.72
CA ALA A 169 42.32 -10.18 0.72
C ALA A 169 42.95 -10.48 -0.65
N GLU A 170 44.05 -9.85 -1.03
CA GLU A 170 44.73 -10.08 -2.32
C GLU A 170 45.16 -11.55 -2.53
N LYS A 171 45.35 -12.30 -1.45
CA LYS A 171 45.78 -13.71 -1.47
C LYS A 171 44.62 -14.70 -1.48
N GLU A 172 43.39 -14.21 -1.36
CA GLU A 172 42.19 -15.01 -1.25
C GLU A 172 41.36 -14.88 -2.53
N ILE A 173 40.45 -15.84 -2.75
CA ILE A 173 39.51 -15.81 -3.87
C ILE A 173 38.10 -15.72 -3.30
N GLY A 174 37.45 -14.59 -3.53
CA GLY A 174 36.03 -14.37 -3.23
C GLY A 174 35.13 -14.97 -4.30
N PHE A 175 33.92 -15.37 -3.90
CA PHE A 175 32.92 -15.85 -4.84
C PHE A 175 31.74 -14.89 -4.91
N VAL A 176 31.49 -14.36 -6.11
CA VAL A 176 30.30 -13.58 -6.40
C VAL A 176 29.70 -14.03 -7.73
N ARG A 177 28.37 -14.09 -7.78
CA ARG A 177 27.63 -14.52 -8.95
C ARG A 177 26.46 -13.59 -9.21
N GLU A 178 26.32 -13.15 -10.45
CA GLU A 178 25.13 -12.43 -10.90
C GLU A 178 23.91 -13.38 -10.90
N VAL A 179 22.82 -12.92 -10.29
CA VAL A 179 21.54 -13.61 -10.26
C VAL A 179 20.85 -13.36 -11.60
N THR A 180 20.57 -14.43 -12.34
CA THR A 180 20.03 -14.28 -13.69
C THR A 180 18.57 -13.79 -13.66
N PRO A 181 18.10 -13.11 -14.72
CA PRO A 181 16.69 -12.70 -14.83
C PRO A 181 15.71 -13.87 -14.70
N LYS A 182 16.12 -15.09 -15.10
CA LYS A 182 15.31 -16.31 -14.96
C LYS A 182 15.17 -16.75 -13.50
N GLU A 183 16.20 -16.56 -12.69
CA GLU A 183 16.16 -16.87 -11.25
C GLU A 183 15.31 -15.84 -10.49
N LEU A 184 15.48 -14.55 -10.79
CA LEU A 184 14.61 -13.49 -10.24
C LEU A 184 13.13 -13.75 -10.58
N ALA A 185 12.84 -14.08 -11.84
CA ALA A 185 11.47 -14.45 -12.25
C ALA A 185 10.95 -15.72 -11.53
N LYS A 186 11.84 -16.65 -11.18
CA LYS A 186 11.49 -17.87 -10.43
C LYS A 186 11.15 -17.53 -8.98
N PHE A 187 11.94 -16.66 -8.32
CA PHE A 187 11.65 -16.18 -6.96
C PHE A 187 10.31 -15.45 -6.93
N ALA A 188 10.10 -14.48 -7.84
CA ALA A 188 8.82 -13.79 -7.96
C ALA A 188 7.64 -14.75 -8.16
N LYS A 189 7.78 -15.79 -9.00
CA LYS A 189 6.73 -16.78 -9.24
C LYS A 189 6.49 -17.71 -8.05
N GLN A 190 7.54 -18.09 -7.31
CA GLN A 190 7.43 -18.85 -6.07
C GLN A 190 6.70 -18.01 -5.00
N ASN A 191 7.09 -16.76 -4.83
CA ASN A 191 6.47 -15.82 -3.91
C ASN A 191 5.00 -15.61 -4.27
N GLN A 192 4.65 -15.47 -5.55
CA GLN A 192 3.26 -15.40 -6.01
C GLN A 192 2.44 -16.66 -5.66
N ASN A 193 3.05 -17.85 -5.68
CA ASN A 193 2.36 -19.10 -5.35
C ASN A 193 2.21 -19.33 -3.84
N GLU A 194 3.19 -18.90 -3.04
CA GLU A 194 3.12 -18.92 -1.58
C GLU A 194 2.15 -17.87 -1.05
N ASN A 195 2.17 -16.67 -1.64
CA ASN A 195 1.16 -15.65 -1.45
C ASN A 195 -0.22 -16.21 -1.85
N LYS A 196 -0.40 -16.84 -3.02
CA LYS A 196 -1.70 -17.47 -3.35
C LYS A 196 -2.22 -18.49 -2.33
N LYS A 197 -1.36 -19.19 -1.57
CA LYS A 197 -1.76 -20.10 -0.48
C LYS A 197 -2.14 -19.38 0.83
N SER A 198 -1.55 -18.21 1.14
CA SER A 198 -1.98 -17.38 2.29
C SER A 198 -3.12 -16.40 1.95
N PHE A 199 -3.32 -16.09 0.67
CA PHE A 199 -4.29 -15.12 0.16
C PHE A 199 -5.74 -15.63 0.08
N ALA A 200 -6.04 -16.83 0.57
CA ALA A 200 -7.42 -17.29 0.76
C ALA A 200 -8.21 -16.44 1.77
N THR A 201 -7.56 -15.53 2.49
CA THR A 201 -8.21 -14.47 3.27
C THR A 201 -7.40 -13.19 3.15
N SER A 202 -7.57 -12.43 2.06
CA SER A 202 -7.32 -10.99 2.15
C SER A 202 -8.26 -10.45 3.21
N ILE A 203 -7.71 -10.06 4.35
CA ILE A 203 -8.48 -9.35 5.35
C ILE A 203 -8.92 -8.04 4.69
N PHE A 204 -10.22 -7.86 4.57
CA PHE A 204 -10.80 -6.60 4.16
C PHE A 204 -10.53 -5.58 5.27
N THR A 205 -9.77 -4.51 5.03
CA THR A 205 -9.39 -3.57 6.11
C THR A 205 -10.11 -2.22 6.03
N ARG A 206 -10.96 -2.01 5.01
CA ARG A 206 -11.74 -0.77 4.88
C ARG A 206 -12.80 -0.71 5.97
N SER A 207 -12.87 0.42 6.65
CA SER A 207 -13.91 0.65 7.66
C SER A 207 -15.21 1.17 7.04
N PRO A 208 -16.31 1.24 7.81
CA PRO A 208 -17.55 1.87 7.36
C PRO A 208 -17.44 3.37 7.02
N THR A 209 -16.35 4.04 7.42
CA THR A 209 -16.05 5.45 7.07
C THR A 209 -15.25 5.59 5.78
N GLU A 210 -14.67 4.48 5.29
CA GLU A 210 -13.80 4.41 4.11
C GLU A 210 -14.48 3.76 2.90
N LEU A 211 -15.82 3.81 2.84
CA LEU A 211 -16.61 3.18 1.77
C LEU A 211 -16.85 4.07 0.55
N ASN A 212 -16.53 5.37 0.67
CA ASN A 212 -16.73 6.38 -0.37
C ASN A 212 -15.53 7.32 -0.53
N LEU A 213 -14.31 6.76 -0.50
CA LEU A 213 -13.08 7.53 -0.73
C LEU A 213 -12.98 8.02 -2.17
N ILE A 214 -12.27 9.13 -2.37
CA ILE A 214 -11.99 9.69 -3.69
C ILE A 214 -11.12 8.73 -4.51
N ASN A 215 -11.43 8.61 -5.80
CA ASN A 215 -10.54 7.98 -6.77
C ASN A 215 -9.44 8.97 -7.18
N GLU A 216 -8.27 8.85 -6.56
CA GLU A 216 -7.13 9.75 -6.76
C GLU A 216 -6.71 9.89 -8.23
N LYS A 217 -6.90 8.85 -9.05
CA LYS A 217 -6.59 8.89 -10.50
C LYS A 217 -7.40 9.95 -11.25
N ILE A 218 -8.59 10.31 -10.76
CA ILE A 218 -9.39 11.38 -11.37
C ILE A 218 -8.78 12.75 -11.05
N LEU A 219 -8.08 12.88 -9.91
CA LEU A 219 -7.43 14.13 -9.52
C LEU A 219 -6.14 14.41 -10.29
N GLU A 220 -5.46 13.39 -10.83
CA GLU A 220 -4.20 13.54 -11.58
C GLU A 220 -4.31 14.56 -12.73
N PHE A 221 -5.46 14.61 -13.39
CA PHE A 221 -5.72 15.50 -14.53
C PHE A 221 -6.53 16.75 -14.17
N ARG A 222 -6.84 16.96 -12.89
CA ARG A 222 -7.53 18.17 -12.42
C ARG A 222 -6.57 19.34 -12.29
N GLN A 223 -7.09 20.53 -12.55
CA GLN A 223 -6.36 21.75 -12.28
C GLN A 223 -6.70 22.23 -10.89
N ILE A 224 -5.68 22.61 -10.13
CA ILE A 224 -5.83 23.15 -8.78
C ILE A 224 -4.76 24.20 -8.55
N GLU A 225 -5.19 25.33 -7.98
CA GLU A 225 -4.27 26.38 -7.57
C GLU A 225 -3.54 25.96 -6.29
N SER A 226 -2.28 26.37 -6.14
CA SER A 226 -1.56 26.09 -4.90
C SER A 226 -2.23 26.84 -3.74
N PRO A 227 -2.44 26.18 -2.59
CA PRO A 227 -3.03 26.84 -1.43
C PRO A 227 -2.10 27.96 -0.95
N ILE A 228 -2.70 29.09 -0.60
CA ILE A 228 -2.03 30.19 0.08
C ILE A 228 -2.17 29.95 1.58
N PHE A 229 -1.07 30.09 2.32
CA PHE A 229 -1.05 29.98 3.77
C PHE A 229 -0.78 31.36 4.39
N ASP A 230 -1.66 31.77 5.29
CA ASP A 230 -1.56 33.00 6.06
C ASP A 230 -1.21 32.67 7.52
N GLU A 231 -0.56 33.61 8.23
CA GLU A 231 -0.19 33.43 9.65
C GLU A 231 -1.40 33.19 10.57
N ASN A 232 -2.60 33.60 10.14
CA ASN A 232 -3.84 33.44 10.89
C ASN A 232 -4.62 32.16 10.53
N ASP A 233 -4.13 31.33 9.61
CA ASP A 233 -4.78 30.06 9.27
C ASP A 233 -4.74 29.08 10.46
N ALA A 234 -5.81 28.31 10.64
CA ALA A 234 -5.85 27.28 11.69
C ALA A 234 -4.83 26.15 11.47
N LEU A 235 -4.41 25.93 10.21
CA LEU A 235 -3.43 24.93 9.85
C LEU A 235 -2.01 25.49 9.99
N LYS A 236 -1.24 24.98 10.95
CA LYS A 236 0.14 25.43 11.16
C LYS A 236 1.07 24.93 10.04
N VAL A 237 1.90 25.81 9.49
CA VAL A 237 2.97 25.42 8.57
C VAL A 237 4.27 25.33 9.37
N PHE A 238 4.86 24.15 9.44
CA PHE A 238 6.11 23.94 10.17
C PHE A 238 7.32 24.10 9.25
N VAL A 239 8.34 24.81 9.75
CA VAL A 239 9.64 24.95 9.10
C VAL A 239 10.76 24.49 10.03
N ALA A 240 11.82 23.90 9.46
CA ALA A 240 13.01 23.47 10.20
C ALA A 240 12.70 22.65 11.48
N ASP A 241 13.32 22.99 12.62
CA ASP A 241 13.23 22.25 13.89
C ASP A 241 11.94 22.52 14.69
N GLU A 242 11.03 23.36 14.19
CA GLU A 242 9.77 23.68 14.89
C GLU A 242 8.93 22.44 15.17
N LEU A 243 8.86 21.52 14.20
CA LEU A 243 8.11 20.28 14.37
C LEU A 243 8.73 19.39 15.47
N ASN A 244 10.05 19.22 15.48
CA ASN A 244 10.73 18.42 16.50
C ASN A 244 10.49 18.99 17.90
N ASN A 245 10.64 20.31 18.05
CA ASN A 245 10.39 21.00 19.32
C ASN A 245 8.92 20.83 19.78
N LEU A 246 7.96 20.90 18.86
CA LEU A 246 6.55 20.67 19.19
C LEU A 246 6.30 19.22 19.63
N LEU A 247 6.85 18.24 18.91
CA LEU A 247 6.67 16.82 19.22
C LEU A 247 7.24 16.43 20.59
N GLU A 248 8.32 17.08 21.03
CA GLU A 248 8.97 16.83 22.31
C GLU A 248 8.29 17.51 23.50
N ASN A 249 7.70 18.70 23.29
CA ASN A 249 7.23 19.56 24.39
C ASN A 249 5.70 19.68 24.50
N ASP A 250 4.94 19.22 23.52
CA ASP A 250 3.48 19.31 23.51
C ASP A 250 2.83 17.93 23.73
N GLU A 251 1.94 17.85 24.73
CA GLU A 251 1.24 16.61 25.12
C GLU A 251 -0.02 16.33 24.29
N ARG A 252 -0.42 17.29 23.45
CA ARG A 252 -1.59 17.16 22.57
C ARG A 252 -1.35 16.16 21.44
N PHE A 253 -2.43 15.80 20.75
CA PHE A 253 -2.30 15.03 19.51
C PHE A 253 -1.84 15.95 18.38
N ILE A 254 -0.71 15.63 17.76
CA ILE A 254 -0.12 16.43 16.68
C ILE A 254 -0.35 15.68 15.37
N PHE A 255 -1.11 16.29 14.47
CA PHE A 255 -1.43 15.75 13.16
C PHE A 255 -0.68 16.54 12.09
N VAL A 256 0.17 15.86 11.33
CA VAL A 256 1.05 16.51 10.33
C VAL A 256 0.84 15.90 8.97
N MET A 257 0.45 16.72 8.00
CA MET A 257 0.48 16.34 6.59
C MET A 257 1.81 16.77 5.95
N PHE A 258 2.54 15.83 5.39
CA PHE A 258 3.67 16.14 4.52
C PHE A 258 3.15 16.24 3.08
N TRP A 259 3.44 17.35 2.41
CA TRP A 259 2.84 17.63 1.10
C TRP A 259 3.80 18.31 0.12
N THR A 260 3.43 18.34 -1.17
CA THR A 260 4.23 18.96 -2.22
C THR A 260 3.37 19.60 -3.30
N LYS A 261 3.85 20.72 -3.87
CA LYS A 261 3.18 21.40 -4.97
C LYS A 261 3.39 20.73 -6.34
N VAL A 262 4.31 19.77 -6.45
CA VAL A 262 4.59 19.07 -7.73
C VAL A 262 3.65 17.91 -8.01
N ASN A 263 2.75 17.58 -7.08
CA ASN A 263 1.80 16.48 -7.20
C ASN A 263 0.38 17.00 -7.02
N THR A 264 -0.47 16.81 -8.02
CA THR A 264 -1.85 17.30 -8.03
C THR A 264 -2.72 16.69 -6.92
N ILE A 265 -2.53 15.40 -6.61
CA ILE A 265 -3.27 14.72 -5.53
C ILE A 265 -2.89 15.36 -4.18
N SER A 266 -1.60 15.61 -3.97
CA SER A 266 -1.07 16.29 -2.78
C SER A 266 -1.69 17.67 -2.60
N LEU A 267 -1.82 18.45 -3.68
CA LEU A 267 -2.48 19.77 -3.66
C LEU A 267 -3.96 19.70 -3.26
N HIS A 268 -4.71 18.71 -3.75
CA HIS A 268 -6.10 18.51 -3.34
C HIS A 268 -6.20 18.08 -1.87
N ALA A 269 -5.31 17.19 -1.43
CA ALA A 269 -5.28 16.70 -0.05
C ALA A 269 -5.01 17.82 0.95
N ILE A 270 -4.01 18.67 0.69
CA ILE A 270 -3.69 19.79 1.58
C ILE A 270 -4.81 20.85 1.62
N GLN A 271 -5.57 21.02 0.53
CA GLN A 271 -6.74 21.92 0.53
C GLN A 271 -7.85 21.39 1.45
N LEU A 272 -8.17 20.09 1.38
CA LEU A 272 -9.11 19.46 2.31
C LEU A 272 -8.61 19.48 3.75
N TRP A 273 -7.30 19.30 3.95
CA TRP A 273 -6.67 19.35 5.27
C TRP A 273 -6.76 20.75 5.88
N LYS A 274 -6.54 21.80 5.08
CA LYS A 274 -6.73 23.20 5.49
C LYS A 274 -8.18 23.45 5.93
N GLN A 275 -9.17 22.94 5.19
CA GLN A 275 -10.58 23.04 5.56
C GLN A 275 -10.88 22.31 6.87
N ALA A 276 -10.36 21.09 7.05
CA ALA A 276 -10.52 20.33 8.29
C ALA A 276 -9.90 21.05 9.50
N ALA A 277 -8.75 21.70 9.31
CA ALA A 277 -8.12 22.53 10.35
C ALA A 277 -9.00 23.70 10.78
N GLU A 278 -9.63 24.40 9.82
CA GLU A 278 -10.58 25.48 10.15
C GLU A 278 -11.80 24.99 10.94
N MET A 279 -12.28 23.79 10.63
CA MET A 279 -13.39 23.16 11.37
C MET A 279 -13.01 22.78 12.81
N LEU A 280 -11.72 22.55 13.07
CA LEU A 280 -11.18 22.12 14.37
C LEU A 280 -10.36 23.20 15.10
N LYS A 281 -10.39 24.45 14.63
CA LYS A 281 -9.56 25.54 15.18
C LYS A 281 -9.75 25.83 16.67
N ASN A 282 -10.89 25.44 17.24
CA ASN A 282 -11.23 25.63 18.65
C ASN A 282 -11.05 24.35 19.48
N ASP A 283 -10.48 23.28 18.92
CA ASP A 283 -10.20 22.04 19.66
C ASP A 283 -8.80 22.11 20.29
N ASP A 284 -8.77 22.40 21.58
CA ASP A 284 -7.53 22.55 22.34
C ASP A 284 -6.75 21.23 22.52
N ASN A 285 -7.32 20.07 22.17
CA ASN A 285 -6.64 18.76 22.33
C ASN A 285 -5.76 18.37 21.15
N VAL A 286 -5.83 19.12 20.05
CA VAL A 286 -5.17 18.77 18.79
C VAL A 286 -4.35 19.94 18.24
N VAL A 287 -3.28 19.60 17.54
CA VAL A 287 -2.53 20.53 16.69
C VAL A 287 -2.53 19.97 15.29
N LEU A 288 -3.12 20.71 14.35
CA LEU A 288 -3.09 20.36 12.95
C LEU A 288 -2.02 21.20 12.28
N GLY A 289 -1.13 20.53 11.55
CA GLY A 289 -0.09 21.21 10.80
C GLY A 289 0.30 20.51 9.51
N SER A 290 1.25 21.12 8.82
CA SER A 290 1.74 20.67 7.53
C SER A 290 3.22 21.00 7.34
N VAL A 291 3.90 20.20 6.53
CA VAL A 291 5.28 20.43 6.09
C VAL A 291 5.32 20.37 4.57
N ALA A 292 5.78 21.46 3.94
CA ALA A 292 5.95 21.55 2.50
C ALA A 292 7.30 20.91 2.08
N CYS A 293 7.30 19.64 1.67
CA CYS A 293 8.52 18.90 1.35
C CYS A 293 9.29 19.41 0.13
N HIS A 294 8.72 20.32 -0.65
CA HIS A 294 9.43 20.98 -1.75
C HIS A 294 10.31 22.14 -1.27
N ASP A 295 10.03 22.69 -0.09
CA ASP A 295 10.83 23.75 0.54
C ASP A 295 11.63 23.20 1.74
N GLN A 296 11.13 22.16 2.42
CA GLN A 296 11.69 21.57 3.64
C GLN A 296 12.15 20.11 3.42
N ILE A 297 13.00 19.89 2.42
CA ILE A 297 13.44 18.54 2.00
C ILE A 297 14.11 17.78 3.16
N ASP A 298 14.96 18.45 3.94
CA ASP A 298 15.73 17.81 5.01
C ASP A 298 14.83 17.36 6.17
N VAL A 299 13.81 18.15 6.53
CA VAL A 299 12.78 17.75 7.50
C VAL A 299 12.05 16.51 7.00
N CYS A 300 11.58 16.50 5.75
CA CYS A 300 10.88 15.34 5.20
C CYS A 300 11.77 14.09 5.16
N ARG A 301 13.07 14.21 4.84
CA ARG A 301 14.02 13.10 4.89
C ARG A 301 14.22 12.58 6.31
N ALA A 302 14.36 13.47 7.30
CA ALA A 302 14.53 13.09 8.70
C ALA A 302 13.34 12.29 9.23
N PHE A 303 12.13 12.59 8.75
CA PHE A 303 10.89 11.87 9.08
C PHE A 303 10.63 10.64 8.19
N GLY A 304 11.56 10.27 7.29
CA GLY A 304 11.43 9.11 6.43
C GLY A 304 10.31 9.21 5.39
N ILE A 305 9.95 10.42 4.98
CA ILE A 305 8.82 10.68 4.08
C ILE A 305 9.22 10.33 2.64
N SER A 306 8.56 9.32 2.07
CA SER A 306 8.77 8.89 0.69
C SER A 306 7.92 9.69 -0.30
N HIS A 307 8.05 9.38 -1.61
CA HIS A 307 7.19 9.97 -2.63
C HIS A 307 5.71 9.60 -2.48
N HIS A 308 5.39 8.46 -1.86
CA HIS A 308 4.02 7.99 -1.66
C HIS A 308 3.36 8.61 -0.42
N ASP A 309 4.14 9.21 0.48
CA ASP A 309 3.63 9.77 1.74
C ASP A 309 3.19 11.24 1.60
N LYS A 310 3.27 11.82 0.39
CA LYS A 310 3.08 13.26 0.14
C LYS A 310 1.62 13.73 0.20
N ASN A 311 0.70 12.86 0.59
CA ASN A 311 -0.69 13.17 0.93
C ASN A 311 -1.13 12.42 2.20
N THR A 312 -0.16 11.89 2.95
CA THR A 312 -0.41 11.13 4.17
C THR A 312 -0.36 12.05 5.39
N ILE A 313 -1.33 11.88 6.29
CA ILE A 313 -1.37 12.57 7.58
C ILE A 313 -0.84 11.61 8.63
N PHE A 314 0.20 12.00 9.34
CA PHE A 314 0.76 11.24 10.46
C PHE A 314 0.28 11.83 11.78
N VAL A 315 -0.01 10.95 12.73
CA VAL A 315 -0.40 11.33 14.09
C VAL A 315 0.74 11.03 15.04
N TYR A 316 1.08 12.01 15.85
CA TYR A 316 2.04 11.89 16.93
C TYR A 316 1.38 12.22 18.27
N LYS A 317 1.87 11.56 19.32
CA LYS A 317 1.58 11.89 20.71
C LYS A 317 2.77 11.50 21.56
N ASN A 318 3.21 12.39 22.45
CA ASN A 318 4.38 12.16 23.33
C ASN A 318 5.62 11.73 22.52
N ALA A 319 5.96 12.49 21.47
CA ALA A 319 7.03 12.20 20.51
C ALA A 319 6.96 10.85 19.76
N GLN A 320 5.88 10.07 19.89
CA GLN A 320 5.72 8.79 19.21
C GLN A 320 4.68 8.87 18.09
N LYS A 321 5.01 8.31 16.92
CA LYS A 321 4.06 8.10 15.83
C LYS A 321 3.04 7.03 16.25
N LEU A 322 1.77 7.41 16.28
CA LEU A 322 0.66 6.51 16.65
C LEU A 322 0.09 5.77 15.44
N THR A 323 -0.25 6.51 14.39
CA THR A 323 -0.89 5.98 13.18
C THR A 323 -0.78 6.97 12.03
N ALA A 324 -1.29 6.60 10.86
CA ALA A 324 -1.34 7.44 9.68
C ALA A 324 -2.66 7.26 8.90
N GLN A 325 -3.06 8.29 8.17
CA GLN A 325 -4.16 8.24 7.21
C GLN A 325 -3.64 8.62 5.83
N PHE A 326 -3.78 7.69 4.89
CA PHE A 326 -3.40 7.84 3.48
C PHE A 326 -4.59 8.10 2.58
N SER A 327 -5.80 7.75 3.04
CA SER A 327 -7.02 7.87 2.25
C SER A 327 -7.58 9.30 2.31
N MET A 328 -8.32 9.66 1.26
CA MET A 328 -8.93 10.98 1.12
C MET A 328 -10.40 10.85 0.72
N ARG A 329 -11.26 11.69 1.31
CA ARG A 329 -12.68 11.82 0.94
C ARG A 329 -13.12 13.28 0.90
N ASP A 330 -13.22 13.92 2.05
CA ASP A 330 -13.65 15.31 2.22
C ASP A 330 -13.07 15.85 3.55
N ALA A 331 -13.31 17.13 3.86
CA ALA A 331 -12.86 17.71 5.13
C ALA A 331 -13.53 17.03 6.33
N ASP A 332 -14.83 16.70 6.24
CA ASP A 332 -15.59 16.01 7.29
C ASP A 332 -15.00 14.63 7.62
N PHE A 333 -14.47 13.90 6.64
CA PHE A 333 -13.77 12.64 6.84
C PHE A 333 -12.55 12.80 7.73
N TYR A 334 -11.74 13.84 7.51
CA TYR A 334 -10.58 14.10 8.34
C TYR A 334 -10.98 14.51 9.76
N VAL A 335 -12.01 15.35 9.90
CA VAL A 335 -12.57 15.72 11.22
C VAL A 335 -13.08 14.48 11.96
N GLU A 336 -13.84 13.62 11.27
CA GLU A 336 -14.34 12.36 11.81
C GLU A 336 -13.20 11.44 12.25
N TRP A 337 -12.18 11.29 11.40
CA TRP A 337 -11.00 10.47 11.70
C TRP A 337 -10.21 11.01 12.91
N ILE A 338 -9.98 12.32 13.00
CA ILE A 338 -9.31 12.94 14.16
C ILE A 338 -10.08 12.65 15.43
N LYS A 339 -11.41 12.82 15.43
CA LYS A 339 -12.26 12.52 16.59
C LYS A 339 -12.16 11.04 17.00
N ILE A 340 -12.09 10.11 16.05
CA ILE A 340 -11.87 8.68 16.34
C ILE A 340 -10.51 8.46 17.01
N ILE A 341 -9.46 9.12 16.51
CA ILE A 341 -8.11 9.02 17.07
C ILE A 341 -8.08 9.59 18.50
N THR A 342 -8.58 10.80 18.71
CA THR A 342 -8.50 11.46 20.02
C THR A 342 -9.33 10.76 21.10
N ALA A 343 -10.38 10.02 20.72
CA ALA A 343 -11.15 9.17 21.63
C ALA A 343 -10.39 7.95 22.17
N GLY A 344 -9.22 7.62 21.61
CA GLY A 344 -8.38 6.51 22.08
C GLY A 344 -8.69 5.16 21.41
N ILE A 345 -7.79 4.19 21.66
CA ILE A 345 -7.77 2.89 20.95
C ILE A 345 -8.95 2.00 21.34
N VAL A 346 -9.23 1.92 22.64
CA VAL A 346 -10.27 1.04 23.20
C VAL A 346 -10.76 1.64 24.51
N ASN A 347 -12.07 1.81 24.65
CA ASN A 347 -12.66 2.55 25.76
C ASN A 347 -13.41 1.64 26.74
N LYS A 348 -13.12 1.79 28.04
CA LYS A 348 -13.80 1.04 29.10
C LYS A 348 -15.16 1.64 29.38
N ILE A 349 -16.16 0.78 29.53
CA ILE A 349 -17.53 1.15 29.87
C ILE A 349 -17.93 0.43 31.14
N ASP A 350 -18.22 1.19 32.20
CA ASP A 350 -18.65 0.64 33.50
C ASP A 350 -20.17 0.69 33.68
N SER A 351 -20.87 1.56 32.95
CA SER A 351 -22.32 1.76 33.07
C SER A 351 -23.12 0.83 32.14
N LYS A 352 -24.14 0.17 32.70
CA LYS A 352 -25.11 -0.62 31.92
C LYS A 352 -25.95 0.22 30.97
N ASP A 353 -26.22 1.49 31.32
CA ASP A 353 -27.00 2.37 30.45
C ASP A 353 -26.16 2.88 29.28
N ASP A 354 -24.86 3.13 29.49
CA ASP A 354 -23.93 3.45 28.41
C ASP A 354 -23.81 2.27 27.44
N LEU A 355 -23.73 1.03 27.95
CA LEU A 355 -23.75 -0.16 27.10
C LEU A 355 -25.02 -0.25 26.23
N LYS A 356 -26.19 0.17 26.72
CA LYS A 356 -27.42 0.19 25.90
C LYS A 356 -27.32 1.22 24.78
N GLN A 357 -26.79 2.41 25.07
CA GLN A 357 -26.60 3.47 24.07
C GLN A 357 -25.57 3.07 23.01
N ILE A 358 -24.47 2.46 23.42
CA ILE A 358 -23.40 1.97 22.54
C ILE A 358 -23.92 0.86 21.61
N ARG A 359 -24.77 -0.05 22.11
CA ARG A 359 -25.43 -1.07 21.26
C ARG A 359 -26.34 -0.45 20.21
N GLN A 360 -26.83 0.76 20.45
CA GLN A 360 -27.58 1.55 19.47
C GLN A 360 -26.68 2.42 18.59
N GLY A 361 -25.36 2.38 18.77
CA GLY A 361 -24.37 3.14 18.01
C GLY A 361 -24.04 4.51 18.58
N TYR A 362 -24.59 4.90 19.74
CA TYR A 362 -24.25 6.16 20.38
C TYR A 362 -23.07 5.97 21.33
N LEU A 363 -21.98 6.68 21.10
CA LEU A 363 -20.78 6.63 21.93
C LEU A 363 -20.78 7.83 22.89
N PRO A 364 -20.93 7.63 24.21
CA PRO A 364 -21.02 8.74 25.17
C PRO A 364 -19.80 9.66 25.17
N PHE A 365 -18.63 9.12 24.86
CA PHE A 365 -17.36 9.84 24.76
C PHE A 365 -17.13 10.52 23.39
N LEU A 366 -18.07 10.35 22.44
CA LEU A 366 -18.04 10.95 21.10
C LEU A 366 -19.44 11.44 20.67
N PRO A 367 -20.06 12.37 21.43
CA PRO A 367 -21.44 12.80 21.16
C PRO A 367 -21.61 13.49 19.80
N ASP A 368 -20.59 14.21 19.33
CA ASP A 368 -20.65 14.98 18.09
C ASP A 368 -20.66 14.14 16.81
N LEU A 369 -20.19 12.89 16.88
CA LEU A 369 -20.12 12.00 15.71
C LEU A 369 -21.45 11.29 15.40
N GLY A 370 -22.48 11.56 16.19
CA GLY A 370 -23.80 10.97 16.06
C GLY A 370 -23.78 9.44 16.17
N GLN A 371 -24.78 8.81 15.56
CA GLN A 371 -24.95 7.36 15.61
C GLN A 371 -23.97 6.65 14.67
N ARG A 372 -23.14 5.75 15.23
CA ARG A 372 -22.11 5.01 14.50
C ARG A 372 -22.70 3.83 13.72
N LYS A 373 -22.16 3.60 12.52
CA LYS A 373 -22.56 2.48 11.64
C LYS A 373 -22.28 1.10 12.26
N ALA A 374 -21.19 0.98 13.01
CA ALA A 374 -20.84 -0.22 13.73
C ALA A 374 -19.99 0.09 14.97
N VAL A 375 -20.16 -0.70 16.02
CA VAL A 375 -19.34 -0.66 17.24
C VAL A 375 -19.07 -2.09 17.72
N THR A 376 -17.82 -2.42 18.01
CA THR A 376 -17.42 -3.71 18.57
C THR A 376 -17.26 -3.61 20.08
N ILE A 377 -17.99 -4.45 20.81
CA ILE A 377 -18.00 -4.53 22.27
C ILE A 377 -17.34 -5.84 22.71
N GLY A 378 -16.34 -5.75 23.57
CA GLY A 378 -15.77 -6.90 24.27
C GLY A 378 -16.21 -6.97 25.73
N HIS A 379 -16.59 -8.16 26.20
CA HIS A 379 -16.81 -8.44 27.61
C HIS A 379 -15.69 -9.36 28.10
N PHE A 380 -15.01 -8.99 29.18
CA PHE A 380 -13.86 -9.74 29.71
C PHE A 380 -13.89 -9.81 31.23
N GLN A 381 -13.19 -10.80 31.80
CA GLN A 381 -13.10 -10.96 33.25
C GLN A 381 -12.15 -9.95 33.90
N SER A 382 -11.06 -9.61 33.21
CA SER A 382 -10.07 -8.63 33.67
C SER A 382 -9.31 -8.05 32.49
N GLU A 383 -8.65 -6.91 32.71
CA GLU A 383 -7.74 -6.32 31.72
C GLU A 383 -6.41 -7.08 31.63
N THR A 384 -6.16 -8.04 32.52
CA THR A 384 -4.98 -8.90 32.49
C THR A 384 -5.22 -10.22 31.75
N SER A 385 -6.47 -10.51 31.36
CA SER A 385 -6.81 -11.73 30.64
C SER A 385 -6.18 -11.76 29.25
N GLU A 386 -5.80 -12.95 28.78
CA GLU A 386 -5.17 -13.11 27.47
C GLU A 386 -6.09 -12.65 26.34
N GLU A 387 -7.39 -12.95 26.45
CA GLU A 387 -8.41 -12.56 25.50
C GLU A 387 -8.54 -11.05 25.38
N PHE A 388 -8.50 -10.33 26.50
CA PHE A 388 -8.52 -8.86 26.48
C PHE A 388 -7.25 -8.31 25.84
N GLN A 389 -6.07 -8.85 26.16
CA GLN A 389 -4.81 -8.39 25.56
C GLN A 389 -4.80 -8.59 24.03
N ARG A 390 -5.33 -9.72 23.55
CA ARG A 390 -5.49 -9.97 22.11
C ARG A 390 -6.53 -9.03 21.48
N PHE A 391 -7.65 -8.77 22.15
CA PHE A 391 -8.65 -7.79 21.70
C PHE A 391 -8.07 -6.37 21.61
N LYS A 392 -7.34 -5.92 22.65
CA LYS A 392 -6.65 -4.64 22.67
C LYS A 392 -5.62 -4.54 21.55
N LYS A 393 -4.85 -5.60 21.30
CA LYS A 393 -3.90 -5.65 20.17
C LYS A 393 -4.61 -5.50 18.82
N VAL A 394 -5.76 -6.14 18.63
CA VAL A 394 -6.58 -5.97 17.42
C VAL A 394 -7.10 -4.53 17.30
N ALA A 395 -7.56 -3.94 18.40
CA ALA A 395 -7.98 -2.54 18.43
C ALA A 395 -6.84 -1.58 18.05
N THR A 396 -5.61 -1.84 18.53
CA THR A 396 -4.41 -1.08 18.14
C THR A 396 -4.11 -1.20 16.64
N ILE A 397 -4.16 -2.41 16.07
CA ILE A 397 -3.94 -2.63 14.63
C ILE A 397 -4.97 -1.88 13.79
N LEU A 398 -6.20 -1.79 14.27
CA LEU A 398 -7.34 -1.19 13.57
C LEU A 398 -7.66 0.24 14.04
N TYR A 399 -6.70 0.88 14.72
CA TYR A 399 -6.89 2.19 15.34
C TYR A 399 -7.12 3.29 14.29
N GLY A 400 -8.08 4.17 14.58
CA GLY A 400 -8.53 5.21 13.65
C GLY A 400 -9.57 4.74 12.62
N ARG A 401 -9.86 3.43 12.54
CA ARG A 401 -10.77 2.88 11.53
C ARG A 401 -12.06 2.32 12.15
N TYR A 402 -11.97 1.65 13.29
CA TYR A 402 -13.12 0.98 13.92
C TYR A 402 -13.30 1.44 15.37
N HIS A 403 -14.52 1.29 15.88
CA HIS A 403 -14.90 1.68 17.23
C HIS A 403 -14.86 0.47 18.17
N PHE A 404 -13.94 0.50 19.13
CA PHE A 404 -13.77 -0.56 20.13
C PHE A 404 -14.12 -0.06 21.52
N VAL A 405 -14.96 -0.83 22.21
CA VAL A 405 -15.25 -0.63 23.62
C VAL A 405 -15.19 -1.96 24.37
N TYR A 406 -15.02 -1.90 25.68
CA TYR A 406 -15.05 -3.09 26.52
C TYR A 406 -15.70 -2.84 27.87
N HIS A 407 -16.16 -3.92 28.47
CA HIS A 407 -16.69 -3.96 29.83
C HIS A 407 -16.04 -5.10 30.59
N ILE A 408 -15.63 -4.84 31.83
CA ILE A 408 -15.07 -5.86 32.72
C ILE A 408 -16.17 -6.41 33.62
N ASP A 409 -16.44 -7.71 33.52
CA ASP A 409 -17.37 -8.43 34.42
C ASP A 409 -16.77 -9.78 34.79
N GLU A 410 -16.39 -9.94 36.06
CA GLU A 410 -15.79 -11.17 36.59
C GLU A 410 -16.72 -12.39 36.48
N LYS A 411 -18.03 -12.18 36.30
CA LYS A 411 -19.03 -13.28 36.29
C LYS A 411 -19.22 -13.93 34.93
N TYR A 412 -18.80 -13.27 33.84
CA TYR A 412 -19.03 -13.76 32.48
C TYR A 412 -17.72 -14.19 31.80
N GLY A 413 -17.82 -15.14 30.86
CA GLY A 413 -16.71 -15.50 30.00
C GLY A 413 -16.39 -14.41 28.98
N ALA A 414 -15.18 -14.48 28.41
CA ALA A 414 -14.78 -13.55 27.36
C ALA A 414 -15.71 -13.67 26.13
N SER A 415 -16.26 -12.56 25.67
CA SER A 415 -17.08 -12.51 24.46
C SER A 415 -16.86 -11.22 23.69
N VAL A 416 -17.00 -11.27 22.37
CA VAL A 416 -16.89 -10.11 21.48
C VAL A 416 -18.09 -10.09 20.56
N THR A 417 -18.70 -8.92 20.41
CA THR A 417 -19.88 -8.73 19.58
C THR A 417 -19.78 -7.41 18.84
N THR A 418 -20.06 -7.43 17.55
CA THR A 418 -20.20 -6.21 16.74
C THR A 418 -21.67 -5.86 16.57
N PHE A 419 -22.03 -4.63 16.93
CA PHE A 419 -23.37 -4.08 16.80
C PHE A 419 -23.45 -3.16 15.59
N ARG A 420 -24.48 -3.32 14.77
CA ARG A 420 -24.76 -2.53 13.56
C ARG A 420 -26.19 -1.98 13.62
N PRO A 421 -26.41 -0.78 14.18
CA PRO A 421 -27.76 -0.32 14.52
C PRO A 421 -28.68 -0.08 13.32
N PHE A 422 -28.11 0.22 12.15
CA PHE A 422 -28.83 0.48 10.89
C PHE A 422 -29.18 -0.79 10.10
N GLU A 423 -28.67 -1.95 10.52
CA GLU A 423 -28.85 -3.21 9.78
C GLU A 423 -30.07 -3.99 10.27
N LYS A 424 -30.64 -4.82 9.39
CA LYS A 424 -31.68 -5.78 9.78
C LYS A 424 -31.16 -6.77 10.82
N MET A 425 -29.95 -7.30 10.60
CA MET A 425 -29.22 -8.11 11.58
C MET A 425 -28.27 -7.22 12.39
N LYS A 426 -28.78 -6.70 13.51
CA LYS A 426 -28.09 -5.70 14.35
C LYS A 426 -26.93 -6.23 15.17
N ARG A 427 -26.85 -7.54 15.38
CA ARG A 427 -25.88 -8.18 16.27
C ARG A 427 -25.10 -9.24 15.52
N PHE A 428 -23.78 -9.19 15.60
CA PHE A 428 -22.87 -10.16 15.02
C PHE A 428 -21.90 -10.64 16.10
N ASP A 429 -22.07 -11.88 16.55
CA ASP A 429 -21.29 -12.46 17.65
C ASP A 429 -20.02 -13.16 17.15
N TYR A 430 -18.93 -13.03 17.91
CA TYR A 430 -17.68 -13.74 17.65
C TYR A 430 -17.70 -15.12 18.32
N ASN A 431 -17.46 -16.17 17.52
CA ASN A 431 -17.47 -17.56 17.96
C ASN A 431 -16.08 -18.25 17.87
N GLY A 432 -15.00 -17.48 17.75
CA GLY A 432 -13.64 -18.01 17.58
C GLY A 432 -12.81 -18.04 18.87
N ASN A 433 -11.60 -18.59 18.79
CA ASN A 433 -10.70 -18.79 19.94
C ASN A 433 -9.81 -17.56 20.26
N PHE A 434 -10.36 -16.36 20.05
CA PHE A 434 -9.62 -15.09 20.24
C PHE A 434 -8.25 -15.01 19.53
N GLU A 435 -8.07 -15.70 18.40
CA GLU A 435 -6.87 -15.49 17.57
C GLU A 435 -6.94 -14.11 16.91
N ILE A 436 -5.79 -13.44 16.77
CA ILE A 436 -5.72 -12.07 16.23
C ILE A 436 -6.34 -12.01 14.83
N ALA A 437 -5.98 -12.96 13.96
CA ALA A 437 -6.47 -12.98 12.58
C ALA A 437 -7.99 -13.17 12.48
N THR A 438 -8.56 -14.05 13.30
CA THR A 438 -10.01 -14.30 13.31
C THR A 438 -10.80 -13.16 13.94
N LEU A 439 -10.23 -12.49 14.94
CA LEU A 439 -10.80 -11.27 15.52
C LEU A 439 -10.80 -10.11 14.52
N ILE A 440 -9.69 -9.87 13.83
CA ILE A 440 -9.62 -8.85 12.77
C ILE A 440 -10.67 -9.16 11.70
N LYS A 441 -10.75 -10.42 11.23
CA LYS A 441 -11.76 -10.84 10.26
C LYS A 441 -13.19 -10.60 10.78
N HIS A 442 -13.45 -10.92 12.05
CA HIS A 442 -14.76 -10.68 12.67
C HIS A 442 -15.12 -9.19 12.68
N VAL A 443 -14.22 -8.32 13.16
CA VAL A 443 -14.48 -6.87 13.24
C VAL A 443 -14.69 -6.29 11.85
N THR A 444 -13.79 -6.59 10.93
CA THR A 444 -13.80 -6.03 9.58
C THR A 444 -15.04 -6.46 8.80
N GLN A 445 -15.39 -7.75 8.80
CA GLN A 445 -16.59 -8.24 8.12
C GLN A 445 -17.87 -7.83 8.85
N GLY A 446 -17.87 -7.90 10.17
CA GLY A 446 -19.01 -7.62 11.02
C GLY A 446 -19.36 -6.15 11.16
N SER A 447 -18.48 -5.23 10.74
CA SER A 447 -18.73 -3.78 10.82
C SER A 447 -19.28 -3.18 9.53
N ASN A 448 -19.06 -3.83 8.38
CA ASN A 448 -19.53 -3.27 7.11
C ASN A 448 -21.06 -3.37 6.96
N PRO A 449 -21.67 -2.38 6.30
CA PRO A 449 -23.08 -2.44 5.98
C PRO A 449 -23.35 -3.54 4.94
N SER A 450 -24.53 -4.15 5.01
CA SER A 450 -24.90 -5.18 4.03
C SER A 450 -25.19 -4.58 2.66
N ILE A 451 -25.59 -3.31 2.62
CA ILE A 451 -25.76 -2.50 1.39
C ILE A 451 -24.93 -1.23 1.54
N MET A 452 -24.04 -0.99 0.59
CA MET A 452 -23.23 0.21 0.53
C MET A 452 -24.01 1.35 -0.14
N ASP A 453 -23.86 2.56 0.37
CA ASP A 453 -24.45 3.76 -0.25
C ASP A 453 -23.43 4.37 -1.21
N PHE A 454 -23.80 4.47 -2.49
CA PHE A 454 -22.97 4.99 -3.58
C PHE A 454 -23.41 6.39 -4.02
N GLY A 455 -24.40 6.99 -3.35
CA GLY A 455 -24.97 8.29 -3.73
C GLY A 455 -23.96 9.45 -3.68
N HIS A 456 -22.90 9.31 -2.87
CA HIS A 456 -21.80 10.26 -2.74
C HIS A 456 -20.46 9.62 -3.10
N GLY A 457 -20.46 8.83 -4.19
CA GLY A 457 -19.29 8.07 -4.61
C GLY A 457 -19.11 6.77 -3.82
N PHE A 458 -18.04 6.05 -4.16
CA PHE A 458 -17.68 4.76 -3.57
C PHE A 458 -16.15 4.58 -3.67
N THR A 459 -15.59 3.73 -2.82
CA THR A 459 -14.16 3.40 -2.86
C THR A 459 -13.87 2.41 -3.99
N SER A 460 -12.99 2.80 -4.92
CA SER A 460 -12.69 2.05 -6.15
C SER A 460 -12.26 0.60 -5.92
N ASP A 461 -11.46 0.33 -4.88
CA ASP A 461 -10.93 -1.01 -4.61
C ASP A 461 -12.01 -2.02 -4.18
N LEU A 462 -13.08 -1.52 -3.57
CA LEU A 462 -14.25 -2.30 -3.19
C LEU A 462 -15.02 -2.81 -4.38
N VAL A 463 -15.06 -2.03 -5.47
CA VAL A 463 -15.91 -2.32 -6.63
C VAL A 463 -15.10 -2.94 -7.75
N TYR A 464 -14.04 -2.27 -8.20
CA TYR A 464 -13.31 -2.68 -9.41
C TYR A 464 -12.36 -3.86 -9.18
N TYR A 465 -11.89 -4.08 -7.95
CA TYR A 465 -10.95 -5.16 -7.61
C TYR A 465 -11.61 -6.30 -6.83
N SER A 466 -12.93 -6.28 -6.72
CA SER A 466 -13.70 -7.37 -6.13
C SER A 466 -13.81 -8.56 -7.07
N VAL A 467 -13.85 -9.76 -6.49
CA VAL A 467 -14.21 -10.99 -7.20
C VAL A 467 -15.72 -11.20 -7.30
N LYS A 468 -16.48 -10.39 -6.56
CA LYS A 468 -17.94 -10.41 -6.52
C LYS A 468 -18.49 -9.42 -7.54
N ASP A 469 -19.58 -9.79 -8.19
CA ASP A 469 -20.32 -8.88 -9.04
C ASP A 469 -21.03 -7.82 -8.18
N LEU A 470 -21.21 -6.62 -8.70
CA LEU A 470 -21.94 -5.54 -8.00
C LEU A 470 -23.39 -5.54 -8.45
N ILE A 471 -24.32 -5.60 -7.51
CA ILE A 471 -25.73 -5.29 -7.73
C ILE A 471 -26.00 -3.89 -7.21
N LEU A 472 -26.38 -2.97 -8.09
CA LEU A 472 -26.65 -1.58 -7.79
C LEU A 472 -28.14 -1.26 -7.99
N LEU A 473 -28.83 -0.84 -6.93
CA LEU A 473 -30.17 -0.28 -7.02
C LEU A 473 -30.09 1.26 -7.08
N ILE A 474 -30.59 1.85 -8.16
CA ILE A 474 -30.80 3.29 -8.26
C ILE A 474 -32.27 3.56 -8.02
N ASN A 475 -32.57 4.07 -6.82
CA ASN A 475 -33.91 4.27 -6.31
C ASN A 475 -34.36 5.73 -6.50
N ASP A 476 -35.64 5.94 -6.75
CA ASP A 476 -36.29 7.26 -6.81
C ASP A 476 -36.95 7.68 -5.48
N GLY A 477 -36.69 6.90 -4.43
CA GLY A 477 -37.22 7.09 -3.08
C GLY A 477 -38.32 6.10 -2.70
N ASP A 478 -38.65 5.14 -3.57
CA ASP A 478 -39.58 4.05 -3.25
C ASP A 478 -39.02 3.17 -2.11
N GLN A 479 -39.68 3.23 -0.95
CA GLN A 479 -39.28 2.51 0.26
C GLN A 479 -39.62 1.01 0.19
N GLU A 480 -40.64 0.64 -0.57
CA GLU A 480 -40.99 -0.78 -0.76
C GLU A 480 -39.89 -1.48 -1.55
N LYS A 481 -39.40 -0.85 -2.62
CA LYS A 481 -38.28 -1.33 -3.43
C LYS A 481 -37.01 -1.48 -2.60
N LEU A 482 -36.70 -0.46 -1.81
CA LEU A 482 -35.54 -0.50 -0.93
C LEU A 482 -35.64 -1.66 0.08
N SER A 483 -36.82 -1.86 0.68
CA SER A 483 -37.06 -2.96 1.62
C SER A 483 -36.89 -4.35 0.98
N GLN A 484 -37.39 -4.53 -0.25
CA GLN A 484 -37.20 -5.77 -1.02
C GLN A 484 -35.72 -6.02 -1.34
N PHE A 485 -34.97 -4.96 -1.67
CA PHE A 485 -33.53 -5.03 -1.94
C PHE A 485 -32.72 -5.36 -0.68
N GLU A 486 -33.07 -4.77 0.46
CA GLU A 486 -32.50 -5.08 1.78
C GLU A 486 -32.73 -6.54 2.18
N GLU A 487 -33.93 -7.07 1.91
CA GLU A 487 -34.21 -8.48 2.14
C GLU A 487 -33.32 -9.39 1.28
N MET A 488 -33.19 -9.09 -0.01
CA MET A 488 -32.31 -9.83 -0.92
C MET A 488 -30.84 -9.79 -0.49
N ALA A 489 -30.34 -8.62 -0.07
CA ALA A 489 -28.97 -8.44 0.41
C ALA A 489 -28.69 -9.15 1.74
N SER A 490 -29.71 -9.30 2.60
CA SER A 490 -29.56 -9.96 3.91
C SER A 490 -29.36 -11.48 3.85
N LYS A 491 -29.62 -12.11 2.70
CA LYS A 491 -29.44 -13.56 2.50
C LYS A 491 -27.96 -13.90 2.36
N SER A 492 -27.48 -14.84 3.18
CA SER A 492 -26.07 -15.24 3.25
C SER A 492 -25.51 -15.79 1.94
N GLU A 493 -26.32 -16.51 1.16
CA GLU A 493 -25.92 -17.06 -0.15
C GLU A 493 -25.60 -15.94 -1.16
N ASN A 494 -26.38 -14.86 -1.11
CA ASN A 494 -26.23 -13.72 -2.00
C ASN A 494 -25.01 -12.87 -1.61
N SER A 495 -24.83 -12.61 -0.32
CA SER A 495 -23.71 -11.78 0.18
C SER A 495 -22.34 -12.41 -0.06
N MET A 496 -22.27 -13.72 -0.32
CA MET A 496 -21.03 -14.41 -0.71
C MET A 496 -20.61 -14.13 -2.16
N ASN A 497 -21.57 -13.90 -3.05
CA ASN A 497 -21.32 -13.76 -4.49
C ASN A 497 -21.41 -12.31 -4.99
N TYR A 498 -22.12 -11.45 -4.28
CA TYR A 498 -22.41 -10.10 -4.72
C TYR A 498 -22.01 -9.04 -3.68
N ILE A 499 -21.65 -7.85 -4.19
CA ILE A 499 -21.67 -6.60 -3.43
C ILE A 499 -23.00 -5.93 -3.71
N PHE A 500 -23.66 -5.43 -2.68
CA PHE A 500 -24.89 -4.68 -2.83
C PHE A 500 -24.62 -3.19 -2.64
N GLY A 501 -24.97 -2.41 -3.65
CA GLY A 501 -24.91 -0.95 -3.63
C GLY A 501 -26.30 -0.34 -3.82
N LYS A 502 -26.54 0.82 -3.21
CA LYS A 502 -27.73 1.63 -3.48
C LYS A 502 -27.35 3.08 -3.79
N ILE A 503 -28.20 3.74 -4.56
CA ILE A 503 -28.18 5.19 -4.77
C ILE A 503 -29.60 5.68 -4.58
N ASP A 504 -29.81 6.56 -3.60
CA ASP A 504 -31.06 7.32 -3.49
C ASP A 504 -30.90 8.61 -4.31
N LYS A 505 -31.57 8.67 -5.46
CA LYS A 505 -31.43 9.82 -6.39
C LYS A 505 -31.72 11.16 -5.73
N LYS A 506 -32.59 11.22 -4.71
CA LYS A 506 -32.94 12.48 -4.04
C LYS A 506 -31.80 13.04 -3.19
N ASN A 507 -30.91 12.17 -2.73
CA ASN A 507 -29.84 12.49 -1.79
C ASN A 507 -28.46 12.12 -2.36
N ALA A 508 -28.30 12.14 -3.69
CA ALA A 508 -27.07 11.76 -4.37
C ALA A 508 -26.49 12.94 -5.16
N VAL A 509 -25.24 12.78 -5.59
CA VAL A 509 -24.64 13.63 -6.63
C VAL A 509 -25.40 13.51 -7.94
N SER A 510 -25.17 14.43 -8.88
CA SER A 510 -25.78 14.30 -10.21
C SER A 510 -25.43 12.95 -10.84
N LEU A 511 -26.42 12.30 -11.44
CA LEU A 511 -26.27 11.03 -12.13
C LEU A 511 -26.35 11.19 -13.66
N ASP A 512 -26.42 12.41 -14.18
CA ASP A 512 -26.64 12.66 -15.61
C ASP A 512 -25.51 12.07 -16.46
N SER A 513 -24.26 12.32 -16.08
CA SER A 513 -23.07 11.75 -16.73
C SER A 513 -23.08 10.22 -16.70
N PHE A 514 -23.52 9.62 -15.59
CA PHE A 514 -23.67 8.17 -15.46
C PHE A 514 -24.78 7.62 -16.36
N PHE A 515 -25.97 8.25 -16.38
CA PHE A 515 -27.08 7.82 -17.24
C PHE A 515 -26.74 7.96 -18.72
N ASN A 516 -26.05 9.04 -19.10
CA ASN A 516 -25.55 9.22 -20.46
C ASN A 516 -24.56 8.10 -20.84
N ALA A 517 -23.61 7.76 -19.95
CA ALA A 517 -22.66 6.68 -20.19
C ALA A 517 -23.32 5.29 -20.30
N MET A 518 -24.46 5.11 -19.63
CA MET A 518 -25.25 3.88 -19.66
C MET A 518 -26.34 3.88 -20.75
N ASN A 519 -26.52 4.98 -21.47
CA ASN A 519 -27.64 5.23 -22.39
C ASN A 519 -29.03 5.04 -21.74
N PHE A 520 -29.22 5.56 -20.52
CA PHE A 520 -30.50 5.56 -19.82
C PHE A 520 -31.19 6.93 -19.85
N ASP A 521 -32.53 6.91 -19.86
CA ASP A 521 -33.34 8.07 -19.49
C ASP A 521 -33.56 8.07 -17.96
N THR A 522 -33.45 9.25 -17.35
CA THR A 522 -33.81 9.49 -15.95
C THR A 522 -35.25 9.07 -15.58
N ASN A 523 -36.16 8.98 -16.57
CA ASN A 523 -37.54 8.50 -16.41
C ASN A 523 -37.66 6.97 -16.31
N SER A 524 -36.54 6.25 -16.30
CA SER A 524 -36.46 4.78 -16.24
C SER A 524 -36.31 4.23 -14.82
N LEU A 525 -36.38 5.09 -13.81
CA LEU A 525 -36.27 4.70 -12.40
C LEU A 525 -37.54 3.97 -11.90
N PRO A 526 -37.41 3.12 -10.86
CA PRO A 526 -36.16 2.62 -10.27
C PRO A 526 -35.42 1.66 -11.21
N ILE A 527 -34.09 1.66 -11.15
CA ILE A 527 -33.22 0.80 -12.01
C ILE A 527 -32.42 -0.15 -11.13
N LEU A 528 -32.40 -1.44 -11.49
CA LEU A 528 -31.50 -2.43 -10.90
C LEU A 528 -30.44 -2.82 -11.92
N CYS A 529 -29.16 -2.63 -11.60
CA CYS A 529 -28.04 -3.00 -12.45
C CYS A 529 -27.17 -4.07 -11.80
N ILE A 530 -26.74 -5.06 -12.57
CA ILE A 530 -25.74 -6.07 -12.19
C ILE A 530 -24.50 -5.82 -13.04
N PHE A 531 -23.43 -5.35 -12.40
CA PHE A 531 -22.13 -5.12 -13.00
C PHE A 531 -21.25 -6.35 -12.79
N SER A 532 -20.82 -6.93 -13.90
CA SER A 532 -19.79 -7.98 -13.96
C SER A 532 -18.55 -7.44 -14.65
N LEU A 533 -17.47 -8.21 -14.68
CA LEU A 533 -16.18 -7.79 -15.26
C LEU A 533 -16.27 -7.27 -16.72
N LYS A 534 -17.21 -7.78 -17.52
CA LYS A 534 -17.30 -7.49 -18.97
C LYS A 534 -18.60 -6.83 -19.40
N ASN A 535 -19.63 -6.85 -18.57
CA ASN A 535 -20.92 -6.31 -18.92
C ASN A 535 -21.66 -5.80 -17.69
N ALA A 536 -22.50 -4.81 -17.91
CA ALA A 536 -23.55 -4.45 -16.99
C ALA A 536 -24.90 -4.86 -17.59
N LYS A 537 -25.75 -5.45 -16.76
CA LYS A 537 -27.13 -5.79 -17.10
C LYS A 537 -28.05 -4.96 -16.25
N CYS A 538 -28.89 -4.14 -16.85
CA CYS A 538 -29.77 -3.24 -16.12
C CYS A 538 -31.22 -3.46 -16.48
N LEU A 539 -32.07 -3.46 -15.46
CA LEU A 539 -33.50 -3.56 -15.56
C LEU A 539 -34.14 -2.24 -15.11
N PRO A 540 -34.60 -1.40 -16.06
CA PRO A 540 -35.33 -0.19 -15.73
C PRO A 540 -36.76 -0.50 -15.25
N ARG A 541 -37.36 0.44 -14.51
CA ARG A 541 -38.74 0.39 -14.00
C ARG A 541 -39.08 -0.94 -13.32
N ILE A 542 -38.16 -1.42 -12.49
CA ILE A 542 -38.24 -2.76 -11.91
C ILE A 542 -39.50 -2.93 -11.03
N GLY A 543 -40.38 -3.84 -11.43
CA GLY A 543 -41.69 -4.06 -10.79
C GLY A 543 -41.63 -4.82 -9.45
N GLN A 544 -40.76 -5.81 -9.29
CA GLN A 544 -40.53 -6.52 -8.02
C GLN A 544 -39.08 -6.96 -7.93
N ILE A 545 -38.43 -6.77 -6.78
CA ILE A 545 -37.06 -7.22 -6.55
C ILE A 545 -37.12 -8.58 -5.85
N THR A 546 -36.68 -9.63 -6.54
CA THR A 546 -36.61 -10.99 -6.00
C THR A 546 -35.32 -11.67 -6.43
N ASP A 547 -34.92 -12.76 -5.77
CA ASP A 547 -33.71 -13.52 -6.16
C ASP A 547 -33.79 -14.04 -7.61
N LYS A 548 -35.01 -14.24 -8.14
CA LYS A 548 -35.23 -14.65 -9.53
C LYS A 548 -34.74 -13.63 -10.55
N VAL A 549 -34.74 -12.34 -10.19
CA VAL A 549 -34.20 -11.27 -11.05
C VAL A 549 -32.70 -11.46 -11.33
N LEU A 550 -31.98 -12.16 -10.44
CA LEU A 550 -30.56 -12.50 -10.65
C LEU A 550 -30.35 -13.64 -11.64
N LEU A 551 -31.39 -14.46 -11.88
CA LEU A 551 -31.33 -15.67 -12.70
C LEU A 551 -32.03 -15.51 -14.05
N GLU A 552 -33.05 -14.66 -14.12
CA GLU A 552 -33.89 -14.48 -15.31
C GLU A 552 -33.31 -13.44 -16.28
N LYS A 553 -33.57 -13.63 -17.57
CA LYS A 553 -33.30 -12.64 -18.64
C LYS A 553 -34.63 -11.98 -19.00
N PRO A 554 -35.09 -10.96 -18.27
CA PRO A 554 -36.32 -10.26 -18.61
C PRO A 554 -36.22 -9.62 -20.00
N ASP A 555 -37.34 -9.49 -20.69
CA ASP A 555 -37.40 -8.94 -22.05
C ASP A 555 -36.90 -7.47 -22.11
N ASP A 556 -37.04 -6.73 -21.01
CA ASP A 556 -36.63 -5.32 -20.88
C ASP A 556 -35.16 -5.15 -20.41
N LEU A 557 -34.35 -6.21 -20.45
CA LEU A 557 -32.96 -6.19 -20.00
C LEU A 557 -32.07 -5.37 -20.95
N ILE A 558 -31.49 -4.28 -20.45
CA ILE A 558 -30.49 -3.51 -21.18
C ILE A 558 -29.11 -4.08 -20.88
N LEU A 559 -28.39 -4.48 -21.93
CA LEU A 559 -27.03 -4.98 -21.83
C LEU A 559 -26.04 -3.91 -22.29
N VAL A 560 -25.15 -3.50 -21.37
CA VAL A 560 -24.09 -2.55 -21.64
C VAL A 560 -22.76 -3.30 -21.64
N GLU A 561 -22.04 -3.27 -22.75
CA GLU A 561 -20.70 -3.85 -22.84
C GLU A 561 -19.68 -2.93 -22.17
N LEU A 562 -18.92 -3.49 -21.23
CA LEU A 562 -17.86 -2.76 -20.53
C LEU A 562 -16.54 -3.00 -21.27
N SER A 563 -16.06 -1.97 -21.95
CA SER A 563 -14.79 -2.01 -22.69
C SER A 563 -13.62 -1.62 -21.79
N GLN A 564 -12.48 -2.27 -22.01
CA GLN A 564 -11.21 -1.90 -21.35
C GLN A 564 -10.65 -0.57 -21.85
N ASN A 565 -11.10 -0.12 -23.03
CA ASN A 565 -10.61 1.10 -23.69
C ASN A 565 -11.50 2.31 -23.41
N LYS A 566 -12.56 2.15 -22.61
CA LYS A 566 -13.48 3.22 -22.24
C LYS A 566 -13.57 3.34 -20.72
N PRO A 567 -13.84 4.53 -20.17
CA PRO A 567 -14.13 4.68 -18.76
C PRO A 567 -15.29 3.79 -18.32
N HIS A 568 -15.11 3.13 -17.18
CA HIS A 568 -16.21 2.38 -16.56
C HIS A 568 -17.35 3.35 -16.18
N PRO A 569 -18.62 3.07 -16.47
CA PRO A 569 -19.72 4.00 -16.21
C PRO A 569 -19.80 4.50 -14.75
N LEU A 570 -19.50 3.63 -13.78
CA LEU A 570 -19.45 4.01 -12.37
C LEU A 570 -18.41 5.09 -12.03
N LYS A 571 -17.37 5.30 -12.85
CA LYS A 571 -16.43 6.41 -12.65
C LYS A 571 -17.09 7.78 -12.74
N PHE A 572 -18.16 7.91 -13.52
CA PHE A 572 -18.87 9.18 -13.63
C PHE A 572 -19.53 9.56 -12.29
N ILE A 573 -19.94 8.59 -11.47
CA ILE A 573 -20.43 8.86 -10.10
C ILE A 573 -19.29 9.40 -9.22
N GLN A 574 -18.09 8.81 -9.32
CA GLN A 574 -16.91 9.27 -8.58
C GLN A 574 -16.47 10.67 -9.04
N LEU A 575 -16.55 10.95 -10.35
CA LEU A 575 -16.28 12.28 -10.90
C LEU A 575 -17.26 13.32 -10.33
N GLU A 576 -18.56 13.03 -10.32
CA GLU A 576 -19.54 13.98 -9.80
C GLU A 576 -19.39 14.21 -8.28
N GLN A 577 -18.95 13.19 -7.52
CA GLN A 577 -18.56 13.38 -6.11
C GLN A 577 -17.34 14.31 -5.98
N ILE A 578 -16.31 14.11 -6.79
CA ILE A 578 -15.13 15.00 -6.81
C ILE A 578 -15.52 16.42 -7.21
N ASN A 579 -16.43 16.57 -8.19
CA ASN A 579 -16.96 17.88 -8.59
C ASN A 579 -17.76 18.55 -7.47
N ALA A 580 -18.50 17.78 -6.67
CA ALA A 580 -19.22 18.32 -5.51
C ALA A 580 -18.26 18.84 -4.43
N ILE A 581 -17.07 18.24 -4.29
CA ILE A 581 -16.07 18.61 -3.28
C ILE A 581 -15.19 19.78 -3.75
N PHE A 582 -14.65 19.70 -4.97
CA PHE A 582 -13.63 20.63 -5.48
C PHE A 582 -14.16 21.59 -6.56
N GLY A 583 -15.46 21.57 -6.84
CA GLY A 583 -16.07 22.32 -7.93
C GLY A 583 -16.00 21.58 -9.27
N LYS A 584 -16.89 21.95 -10.19
CA LYS A 584 -16.99 21.28 -11.49
C LYS A 584 -15.82 21.65 -12.41
N GLN A 585 -15.16 20.65 -13.00
CA GLN A 585 -14.16 20.80 -14.04
C GLN A 585 -14.33 19.73 -15.12
N ASP A 586 -14.03 20.09 -16.35
CA ASP A 586 -13.97 19.12 -17.45
C ASP A 586 -12.61 18.41 -17.38
N VAL A 587 -12.62 17.17 -16.92
CA VAL A 587 -11.43 16.32 -16.82
C VAL A 587 -11.54 15.07 -17.65
N GLU A 588 -10.42 14.68 -18.25
CA GLU A 588 -10.33 13.43 -18.96
C GLU A 588 -10.41 12.27 -17.98
N ILE A 589 -11.41 11.41 -18.15
CA ILE A 589 -11.51 10.17 -17.38
C ILE A 589 -10.80 9.07 -18.16
N LEU A 590 -9.75 8.50 -17.57
CA LEU A 590 -9.08 7.34 -18.16
C LEU A 590 -9.85 6.04 -17.87
N PRO A 591 -9.73 5.01 -18.75
CA PRO A 591 -10.19 3.67 -18.45
C PRO A 591 -9.58 3.12 -17.15
N GLU A 592 -10.29 2.23 -16.44
CA GLU A 592 -9.65 1.50 -15.34
C GLU A 592 -8.74 0.42 -15.94
N PRO A 593 -7.47 0.30 -15.49
CA PRO A 593 -6.66 -0.85 -15.86
C PRO A 593 -7.36 -2.10 -15.32
N ILE A 594 -7.83 -2.96 -16.23
CA ILE A 594 -8.29 -4.28 -15.83
C ILE A 594 -7.05 -5.01 -15.33
N LEU A 595 -6.92 -5.13 -14.01
CA LEU A 595 -6.05 -6.13 -13.41
C LEU A 595 -6.63 -7.49 -13.78
N SER A 596 -6.25 -7.99 -14.96
CA SER A 596 -6.63 -9.29 -15.48
C SER A 596 -6.11 -10.36 -14.53
N LYS A 597 -6.87 -10.70 -13.48
CA LYS A 597 -6.50 -11.72 -12.47
C LYS A 597 -5.00 -11.70 -12.11
N MET A 598 -4.39 -10.52 -11.94
CA MET A 598 -3.03 -10.46 -11.40
C MET A 598 -3.09 -10.59 -9.88
N PRO A 599 -2.08 -11.25 -9.26
CA PRO A 599 -2.00 -11.38 -7.82
C PRO A 599 -1.90 -9.99 -7.20
N ARG A 600 -2.71 -9.77 -6.16
CA ARG A 600 -2.72 -8.57 -5.33
C ARG A 600 -1.34 -8.34 -4.70
N ASN A 601 -0.46 -7.61 -5.40
CA ASN A 601 0.81 -7.11 -4.88
C ASN A 601 0.75 -5.59 -4.71
N HIS A 602 -0.31 -5.08 -4.09
CA HIS A 602 -0.26 -3.77 -3.45
C HIS A 602 -0.46 -3.95 -1.95
N PRO A 603 0.59 -3.75 -1.14
CA PRO A 603 0.39 -3.47 0.27
C PRO A 603 -0.20 -2.07 0.36
N HIS A 604 -1.52 -1.97 0.51
CA HIS A 604 -2.10 -0.81 1.15
C HIS A 604 -1.95 -1.05 2.66
N GLY A 605 -0.94 -0.40 3.25
CA GLY A 605 -0.69 -0.38 4.69
C GLY A 605 -1.83 0.24 5.48
#